data_AF-A0A5J4Q0B3-F1
#
_entry.id   AF-A0A5J4Q0B3-F1
#
_cell.length_a   1.000
_cell.length_b   1.000
_cell.length_c   1.000
_cell.angle_alpha   90.00
_cell.angle_beta   90.00
_cell.angle_gamma   90.00
#
_symmetry.space_group_name_H-M   'P 1'
#
loop_
_entity.id
_entity.type
_entity.pdbx_description
1 polymer ?
#
loop_
_entity_poly.entity_id
_entity_poly.type
_entity_poly.pdbx_seq_one_letter_code
_entity_poly.pdbx_strand_id
1 'polypeptide(L)'
;MLVPLSFARNLLENDRIASAIEVKLKPDASIAKAQQRIIGLFGDAFEVKDAYQQKAFYFRMLKYEKWVGFMILAFVLLVASFNVVGSLSMLMIEKKNDMSILHNMGADQSLIGRIFIIQGWIIVLAGAFAGMIAGAALCLLQMLTGFVPFSTSGSFVVDAYPVALRATDFVMILLSVTFISLITIYLPVKYFVKKYL
;
A
#
# COMPACT_ATOMS: atom_id res chain seq x y z
N MET A 1 19.45 29.26 -0.60
CA MET A 1 20.23 30.34 -1.26
C MET A 1 21.55 29.74 -1.71
N LEU A 2 21.98 29.96 -2.96
CA LEU A 2 23.28 29.50 -3.46
C LEU A 2 24.18 30.73 -3.59
N VAL A 3 25.41 30.66 -3.07
CA VAL A 3 26.39 31.76 -3.12
C VAL A 3 27.73 31.26 -3.66
N PRO A 4 28.53 32.12 -4.31
CA PRO A 4 29.89 31.76 -4.73
C PRO A 4 30.75 31.34 -3.54
N LEU A 5 31.60 30.32 -3.74
CA LEU A 5 32.45 29.77 -2.67
C LEU A 5 33.41 30.83 -2.09
N SER A 6 33.94 31.71 -2.93
CA SER A 6 34.80 32.82 -2.50
C SER A 6 34.09 33.76 -1.52
N PHE A 7 32.82 34.07 -1.79
CA PHE A 7 31.99 34.89 -0.92
C PHE A 7 31.69 34.18 0.40
N ALA A 8 31.32 32.89 0.35
CA ALA A 8 31.05 32.09 1.55
C ALA A 8 32.30 31.97 2.46
N ARG A 9 33.49 31.79 1.89
CA ARG A 9 34.75 31.72 2.64
C ARG A 9 35.08 33.02 3.36
N ASN A 10 34.92 34.15 2.67
CA ASN A 10 35.17 35.47 3.23
C ASN A 10 34.17 35.79 4.35
N LEU A 11 32.89 35.42 4.16
CA LEU A 11 31.85 35.62 5.17
C LEU A 11 32.02 34.73 6.42
N LEU A 12 32.53 33.51 6.25
CA LEU A 12 32.74 32.54 7.33
C LEU A 12 34.14 32.62 7.96
N GLU A 13 34.97 33.59 7.55
CA GLU A 13 36.38 33.75 7.98
C GLU A 13 37.20 32.46 7.88
N ASN A 14 36.93 31.64 6.84
CA ASN A 14 37.49 30.29 6.74
C ASN A 14 38.01 30.02 5.31
N ASP A 15 39.29 30.31 5.08
CA ASP A 15 39.86 30.39 3.74
C ASP A 15 40.23 29.04 3.11
N ARG A 16 40.41 27.99 3.93
CA ARG A 16 41.09 26.75 3.49
C ARG A 16 40.30 25.46 3.64
N ILE A 17 39.17 25.44 4.35
CA ILE A 17 38.48 24.20 4.69
C ILE A 17 37.11 24.15 3.99
N ALA A 18 36.85 23.07 3.27
CA ALA A 18 35.51 22.73 2.76
C ALA A 18 34.88 21.70 3.70
N SER A 19 33.67 21.98 4.20
CA SER A 19 32.97 21.08 5.13
C SER A 19 32.44 19.82 4.44
N ALA A 20 32.02 19.92 3.18
CA ALA A 20 31.55 18.80 2.38
C ALA A 20 31.80 19.05 0.90
N ILE A 21 32.00 17.96 0.14
CA ILE A 21 32.11 17.99 -1.32
C ILE A 21 30.97 17.14 -1.87
N GLU A 22 30.09 17.75 -2.66
CA GLU A 22 29.04 17.03 -3.37
C GLU A 22 29.52 16.64 -4.77
N VAL A 23 29.43 15.34 -5.08
CA VAL A 23 29.80 14.81 -6.40
C VAL A 23 28.55 14.29 -7.08
N LYS A 24 28.16 14.94 -8.18
CA LYS A 24 27.04 14.48 -9.01
C LYS A 24 27.52 13.48 -10.05
N LEU A 25 27.00 12.26 -9.98
CA LEU A 25 27.29 11.20 -10.94
C LEU A 25 26.52 11.39 -12.26
N LYS A 26 27.07 10.85 -13.35
CA LYS A 26 26.35 10.74 -14.63
C LYS A 26 25.18 9.75 -14.50
N PRO A 27 24.10 9.89 -15.30
CA PRO A 27 22.87 9.10 -15.15
C PRO A 27 23.07 7.57 -15.18
N ASP A 28 24.01 7.09 -16.00
CA ASP A 28 24.27 5.65 -16.19
C ASP A 28 25.33 5.08 -15.22
N ALA A 29 25.84 5.89 -14.29
CA ALA A 29 26.89 5.47 -13.38
C ALA A 29 26.33 4.79 -12.11
N SER A 30 26.89 3.63 -11.74
CA SER A 30 26.52 2.94 -10.51
C SER A 30 27.06 3.68 -9.27
N ILE A 31 26.14 4.12 -8.40
CA ILE A 31 26.44 4.82 -7.14
C ILE A 31 27.36 4.00 -6.25
N ALA A 32 27.09 2.70 -6.08
CA ALA A 32 27.87 1.81 -5.22
C ALA A 32 29.33 1.67 -5.70
N LYS A 33 29.54 1.51 -7.03
CA LYS A 33 30.90 1.42 -7.61
C LYS A 33 31.66 2.73 -7.50
N ALA A 34 30.97 3.86 -7.68
CA ALA A 34 31.58 5.18 -7.51
C ALA A 34 31.97 5.44 -6.05
N GLN A 35 31.10 5.09 -5.10
CA GLN A 35 31.37 5.21 -3.67
C GLN A 35 32.60 4.39 -3.27
N GLN A 36 32.69 3.12 -3.68
CA GLN A 36 33.88 2.29 -3.42
C GLN A 36 35.17 2.86 -4.02
N ARG A 37 35.12 3.41 -5.25
CA ARG A 37 36.28 4.08 -5.86
C ARG A 37 36.72 5.31 -5.09
N ILE A 38 35.79 6.14 -4.63
CA ILE A 38 36.10 7.35 -3.87
C ILE A 38 36.70 6.97 -2.50
N ILE A 39 36.11 5.99 -1.80
CA ILE A 39 36.67 5.47 -0.54
C ILE A 39 38.08 4.93 -0.76
N GLY A 40 38.30 4.18 -1.86
CA GLY A 40 39.63 3.65 -2.19
C GLY A 40 40.69 4.73 -2.52
N LEU A 41 40.28 5.91 -2.98
CA LEU A 41 41.18 7.02 -3.31
C LEU A 41 41.52 7.89 -2.09
N PHE A 42 40.58 8.07 -1.17
CA PHE A 42 40.70 9.01 -0.05
C PHE A 42 40.84 8.34 1.33
N GLY A 43 40.70 7.01 1.41
CA GLY A 43 40.84 6.22 2.62
C GLY A 43 39.78 6.55 3.69
N ASP A 44 40.09 6.21 4.95
CA ASP A 44 39.19 6.41 6.11
C ASP A 44 39.16 7.85 6.65
N ALA A 45 39.92 8.77 6.05
CA ALA A 45 39.94 10.17 6.46
C ALA A 45 38.63 10.91 6.13
N PHE A 46 37.81 10.37 5.22
CA PHE A 46 36.57 10.99 4.76
C PHE A 46 35.40 10.01 4.83
N GLU A 47 34.28 10.46 5.39
CA GLU A 47 33.04 9.70 5.41
C GLU A 47 32.26 9.92 4.09
N VAL A 48 32.38 8.97 3.16
CA VAL A 48 31.68 9.02 1.88
C VAL A 48 30.26 8.47 2.03
N LYS A 49 29.26 9.34 2.10
CA LYS A 49 27.83 8.97 2.14
C LYS A 49 27.14 9.25 0.81
N ASP A 50 26.31 8.31 0.37
CA ASP A 50 25.37 8.57 -0.72
C ASP A 50 24.16 9.40 -0.24
N ALA A 51 23.38 9.94 -1.18
CA ALA A 51 22.20 10.77 -0.86
C ALA A 51 21.11 10.02 -0.07
N TYR A 52 20.99 8.70 -0.26
CA TYR A 52 20.09 7.86 0.54
C TYR A 52 20.60 7.64 1.96
N GLN A 53 21.92 7.50 2.14
CA GLN A 53 22.59 7.31 3.43
C GLN A 53 22.54 8.59 4.26
N GLN A 54 22.75 9.76 3.65
CA GLN A 54 22.57 11.05 4.34
C GLN A 54 21.13 11.26 4.80
N LYS A 55 20.15 10.78 4.04
CA LYS A 55 18.72 10.86 4.37
C LYS A 55 18.14 9.54 4.87
N ALA A 56 18.98 8.64 5.40
CA ALA A 56 18.57 7.28 5.73
C ALA A 56 17.47 7.26 6.79
N PHE A 57 17.51 8.17 7.77
CA PHE A 57 16.47 8.28 8.79
C PHE A 57 15.09 8.59 8.18
N TYR A 58 15.00 9.60 7.31
CA TYR A 58 13.77 9.95 6.62
C TYR A 58 13.26 8.81 5.73
N PHE A 59 14.14 8.19 4.94
CA PHE A 59 13.74 7.06 4.08
C PHE A 59 13.34 5.81 4.88
N ARG A 60 14.01 5.53 6.01
CA ARG A 60 13.62 4.45 6.92
C ARG A 60 12.25 4.73 7.54
N MET A 61 12.01 5.94 8.03
CA MET A 61 10.73 6.35 8.60
C MET A 61 9.58 6.18 7.60
N LEU A 62 9.76 6.64 6.35
CA LEU A 62 8.76 6.46 5.28
C LEU A 62 8.49 4.98 4.96
N LYS A 63 9.51 4.12 5.02
CA LYS A 63 9.32 2.66 4.86
C LYS A 63 8.56 2.05 6.04
N TYR A 64 8.87 2.46 7.26
CA TYR A 64 8.16 2.02 8.46
C TYR A 64 6.68 2.42 8.43
N GLU A 65 6.38 3.66 8.06
CA GLU A 65 5.01 4.15 7.93
C GLU A 65 4.19 3.29 6.95
N LYS A 66 4.76 2.98 5.77
CA LYS A 66 4.13 2.07 4.81
C LYS A 66 3.88 0.67 5.37
N TRP A 67 4.82 0.15 6.15
CA TRP A 67 4.69 -1.18 6.73
C TRP A 67 3.62 -1.25 7.82
N VAL A 68 3.55 -0.24 8.69
CA VAL A 68 2.49 -0.12 9.70
C VAL A 68 1.12 0.04 9.03
N GLY A 69 1.02 0.89 8.01
CA GLY A 69 -0.22 1.06 7.23
C GLY A 69 -0.67 -0.25 6.58
N PHE A 70 0.25 -1.02 6.00
CA PHE A 70 -0.03 -2.35 5.46
C PHE A 70 -0.54 -3.32 6.54
N MET A 71 0.06 -3.33 7.73
CA MET A 71 -0.35 -4.20 8.83
C MET A 71 -1.79 -3.89 9.32
N ILE A 72 -2.14 -2.60 9.42
CA ILE A 72 -3.51 -2.16 9.76
C ILE A 72 -4.49 -2.62 8.67
N LEU A 73 -4.18 -2.40 7.40
CA LEU A 73 -5.02 -2.84 6.28
C LEU A 73 -5.24 -4.36 6.29
N ALA A 74 -4.18 -5.13 6.53
CA ALA A 74 -4.27 -6.59 6.64
C ALA A 74 -5.19 -7.02 7.80
N PHE A 75 -5.10 -6.35 8.95
CA PHE A 75 -5.95 -6.63 10.10
C PHE A 75 -7.43 -6.32 9.83
N VAL A 76 -7.72 -5.18 9.21
CA VAL A 76 -9.09 -4.82 8.79
C VAL A 76 -9.65 -5.85 7.81
N LEU A 77 -8.84 -6.28 6.84
CA LEU A 77 -9.25 -7.27 5.85
C LEU A 77 -9.52 -8.65 6.47
N LEU A 78 -8.76 -9.02 7.50
CA LEU A 78 -9.00 -10.24 8.28
C LEU A 78 -10.35 -10.18 9.01
N VAL A 79 -10.66 -9.09 9.71
CA VAL A 79 -11.96 -8.91 10.39
C VAL A 79 -13.12 -8.91 9.39
N ALA A 80 -12.95 -8.22 8.25
CA ALA A 80 -13.94 -8.21 7.19
C ALA A 80 -14.19 -9.61 6.61
N SER A 81 -13.14 -10.43 6.48
CA SER A 81 -13.25 -11.80 5.99
C SER A 81 -14.14 -12.65 6.90
N PHE A 82 -13.98 -12.57 8.23
CA PHE A 82 -14.87 -13.27 9.17
C PHE A 82 -16.32 -12.81 9.07
N ASN A 83 -16.56 -11.53 8.83
CA ASN A 83 -17.92 -11.01 8.64
C ASN A 83 -18.57 -11.61 7.39
N VAL A 84 -17.85 -11.66 6.27
CA VAL A 84 -18.33 -12.29 5.03
C VAL A 84 -18.64 -13.76 5.25
N VAL A 85 -17.77 -14.50 5.96
CA VAL A 85 -18.01 -15.91 6.30
C VAL A 85 -19.28 -16.05 7.14
N GLY A 86 -19.45 -15.22 8.17
CA GLY A 86 -20.63 -15.26 9.04
C GLY A 86 -21.92 -14.97 8.29
N SER A 87 -21.93 -13.90 7.48
CA SER A 87 -23.08 -13.52 6.66
C SER A 87 -23.45 -14.60 5.64
N LEU A 88 -22.47 -15.14 4.91
CA LEU A 88 -22.72 -16.21 3.94
C LEU A 88 -23.21 -17.50 4.60
N SER A 89 -22.64 -17.86 5.75
CA SER A 89 -23.06 -19.04 6.52
C SER A 89 -24.49 -18.89 7.03
N MET A 90 -24.84 -17.71 7.54
CA MET A 90 -26.21 -17.43 7.99
C MET A 90 -27.21 -17.52 6.83
N LEU A 91 -26.86 -16.94 5.68
CA LEU A 91 -27.68 -17.02 4.47
C LEU A 91 -27.88 -18.48 4.00
N MET A 92 -26.84 -19.30 4.06
CA MET A 92 -26.95 -20.73 3.76
C MET A 92 -27.90 -21.45 4.73
N ILE A 93 -27.85 -21.13 6.03
CA ILE A 93 -28.74 -21.71 7.03
C ILE A 93 -30.19 -21.31 6.76
N GLU A 94 -30.46 -20.03 6.50
CA GLU A 94 -31.79 -19.53 6.14
C GLU A 94 -32.34 -20.20 4.89
N LYS A 95 -31.47 -20.46 3.91
CA LYS A 95 -31.81 -21.10 2.63
C LYS A 95 -31.70 -22.62 2.62
N LYS A 96 -31.52 -23.26 3.78
CA LYS A 96 -31.36 -24.72 3.88
C LYS A 96 -32.54 -25.49 3.25
N ASN A 97 -33.78 -25.05 3.49
CA ASN A 97 -34.94 -25.76 2.97
C ASN A 97 -35.00 -25.68 1.43
N ASP A 98 -34.69 -24.50 0.87
CA ASP A 98 -34.61 -24.29 -0.58
C ASP A 98 -33.51 -25.19 -1.20
N MET A 99 -32.37 -25.35 -0.52
CA MET A 99 -31.30 -26.27 -0.96
C MET A 99 -31.79 -27.73 -0.99
N SER A 100 -32.53 -28.18 0.03
CA SER A 100 -33.08 -29.53 0.08
C SER A 100 -34.10 -29.78 -1.03
N ILE A 101 -34.94 -28.79 -1.36
CA ILE A 101 -35.88 -28.88 -2.48
C ILE A 101 -35.10 -29.03 -3.80
N LEU A 102 -34.08 -28.20 -4.02
CA LEU A 102 -33.26 -28.26 -5.24
C LEU A 102 -32.55 -29.62 -5.36
N HIS A 103 -32.05 -30.15 -4.25
CA HIS A 103 -31.42 -31.46 -4.21
C HIS A 103 -32.40 -32.58 -4.54
N ASN A 104 -33.61 -32.55 -3.99
CA ASN A 104 -34.68 -33.50 -4.30
C ASN A 104 -35.14 -33.41 -5.77
N MET A 105 -34.99 -32.25 -6.40
CA MET A 105 -35.21 -32.06 -7.84
C MET A 105 -34.04 -32.57 -8.72
N GLY A 106 -32.98 -33.13 -8.14
CA GLY A 106 -31.85 -33.72 -8.85
C GLY A 106 -30.61 -32.82 -8.94
N ALA A 107 -30.57 -31.68 -8.25
CA ALA A 107 -29.35 -30.88 -8.18
C ALA A 107 -28.28 -31.58 -7.32
N ASP A 108 -27.07 -31.69 -7.85
CA ASP A 108 -25.94 -32.21 -7.09
C ASP A 108 -25.44 -31.16 -6.07
N GLN A 109 -24.69 -31.63 -5.08
CA GLN A 109 -24.11 -30.76 -4.04
C GLN A 109 -23.13 -29.74 -4.64
N SER A 110 -22.45 -30.06 -5.76
CA SER A 110 -21.54 -29.12 -6.44
C SER A 110 -22.28 -27.91 -7.02
N LEU A 111 -23.43 -28.13 -7.65
CA LEU A 111 -24.27 -27.09 -8.24
C LEU A 111 -24.76 -26.12 -7.16
N ILE A 112 -25.26 -26.66 -6.04
CA ILE A 112 -25.70 -25.85 -4.89
C ILE A 112 -24.52 -25.02 -4.36
N GLY A 113 -23.36 -25.64 -4.16
CA GLY A 113 -22.16 -24.92 -3.72
C GLY A 113 -21.72 -23.82 -4.70
N ARG A 114 -21.83 -24.07 -6.01
CA ARG A 114 -21.47 -23.09 -7.04
C ARG A 114 -22.36 -21.85 -7.00
N ILE A 115 -23.65 -22.01 -6.70
CA ILE A 115 -24.59 -20.89 -6.54
C ILE A 115 -24.12 -19.97 -5.39
N PHE A 116 -23.80 -20.53 -4.22
CA PHE A 116 -23.34 -19.74 -3.08
C PHE A 116 -21.97 -19.09 -3.30
N ILE A 117 -21.05 -19.77 -4.01
CA ILE A 117 -19.77 -19.17 -4.41
C ILE A 117 -20.01 -17.95 -5.32
N ILE A 118 -20.86 -18.08 -6.34
CA ILE A 118 -21.19 -16.98 -7.25
C ILE A 118 -21.85 -15.84 -6.50
N GLN A 119 -22.76 -16.13 -5.58
CA GLN A 119 -23.42 -15.12 -4.76
C GLN A 119 -22.41 -14.36 -3.87
N GLY A 120 -21.50 -15.09 -3.22
CA GLY A 120 -20.41 -14.47 -2.45
C GLY A 120 -19.52 -13.59 -3.32
N TRP A 121 -19.20 -14.02 -4.54
CA TRP A 121 -18.45 -13.23 -5.51
C TRP A 121 -19.14 -11.92 -5.89
N ILE A 122 -20.45 -11.96 -6.15
CA ILE A 122 -21.23 -10.77 -6.49
C ILE A 122 -21.16 -9.75 -5.35
N ILE A 123 -21.31 -10.20 -4.10
CA ILE A 123 -21.24 -9.33 -2.91
C ILE A 123 -19.85 -8.69 -2.80
N VAL A 124 -18.78 -9.47 -2.95
CA VAL A 124 -17.40 -8.98 -2.87
C VAL A 124 -17.08 -7.99 -3.99
N LEU A 125 -17.45 -8.31 -5.24
CA LEU A 125 -17.20 -7.44 -6.39
C LEU A 125 -17.97 -6.13 -6.28
N ALA A 126 -19.24 -6.19 -5.85
CA ALA A 126 -20.04 -4.98 -5.62
C ALA A 126 -19.41 -4.10 -4.52
N GLY A 127 -18.97 -4.71 -3.42
CA GLY A 127 -18.28 -4.01 -2.33
C GLY A 127 -16.95 -3.41 -2.77
N ALA A 128 -16.13 -4.16 -3.54
CA ALA A 128 -14.86 -3.68 -4.06
C ALA A 128 -15.06 -2.50 -5.03
N PHE A 129 -16.06 -2.58 -5.92
CA PHE A 129 -16.37 -1.51 -6.87
C PHE A 129 -16.88 -0.25 -6.15
N ALA A 130 -17.81 -0.39 -5.21
CA ALA A 130 -18.29 0.71 -4.40
C ALA A 130 -17.16 1.34 -3.57
N GLY A 131 -16.29 0.53 -2.98
CA GLY A 131 -15.12 0.97 -2.22
C GLY A 131 -14.10 1.72 -3.08
N MET A 132 -13.83 1.25 -4.31
CA MET A 132 -12.96 1.94 -5.26
C MET A 132 -13.51 3.32 -5.64
N ILE A 133 -14.81 3.40 -5.93
CA ILE A 133 -15.46 4.68 -6.25
C ILE A 133 -15.38 5.63 -5.06
N ALA A 134 -15.72 5.17 -3.86
CA ALA A 134 -15.65 5.97 -2.65
C ALA A 134 -14.23 6.44 -2.35
N GLY A 135 -13.23 5.54 -2.47
CA GLY A 135 -11.81 5.87 -2.26
C GLY A 135 -11.28 6.86 -3.29
N ALA A 136 -11.63 6.70 -4.56
CA ALA A 136 -11.26 7.64 -5.62
C ALA A 136 -11.91 9.01 -5.38
N ALA A 137 -13.20 9.05 -5.02
CA ALA A 137 -13.90 10.29 -4.69
C ALA A 137 -13.25 11.02 -3.50
N LEU A 138 -12.87 10.29 -2.44
CA LEU A 138 -12.16 10.86 -1.30
C LEU A 138 -10.79 11.43 -1.69
N CYS A 139 -10.03 10.74 -2.54
CA CYS A 139 -8.74 11.25 -3.03
C CYS A 139 -8.92 12.50 -3.89
N LEU A 140 -9.91 12.53 -4.77
CA LEU A 140 -10.23 13.72 -5.58
C LEU A 140 -10.64 14.89 -4.70
N LEU A 141 -11.45 14.65 -3.67
CA LEU A 141 -11.85 15.66 -2.71
C LEU A 141 -10.62 16.22 -1.97
N GLN A 142 -9.71 15.35 -1.52
CA GLN A 142 -8.46 15.75 -0.88
C GLN A 142 -7.57 16.60 -1.81
N MET A 143 -7.51 16.29 -3.11
CA MET A 143 -6.75 17.10 -4.08
C MET A 143 -7.37 18.48 -4.31
N LEU A 144 -8.70 18.59 -4.26
CA LEU A 144 -9.42 19.84 -4.49
C LEU A 144 -9.46 20.76 -3.26
N THR A 145 -9.69 20.19 -2.07
CA THR A 145 -9.90 20.98 -0.85
C THR A 145 -8.70 21.00 0.09
N GLY A 146 -7.75 20.06 -0.05
CA GLY A 146 -6.62 19.94 0.85
C GLY A 146 -7.03 19.70 2.31
N PHE A 147 -8.17 19.05 2.55
CA PHE A 147 -8.80 18.97 3.88
C PHE A 147 -7.92 18.37 4.98
N VAL A 148 -6.98 17.48 4.63
CA VAL A 148 -5.94 17.01 5.56
C VAL A 148 -4.66 17.85 5.38
N PRO A 149 -4.43 18.87 6.23
CA PRO A 149 -3.23 19.69 6.18
C PRO A 149 -1.99 18.95 6.69
N PHE A 150 -0.82 19.36 6.25
CA PHE A 150 0.44 18.92 6.87
C PHE A 150 0.52 19.52 8.28
N SER A 151 0.56 18.69 9.31
CA SER A 151 0.55 19.09 10.72
C SER A 151 1.85 19.75 11.21
N THR A 152 2.77 20.12 10.30
CA THR A 152 3.99 20.87 10.62
C THR A 152 3.90 22.28 10.04
N SER A 153 3.09 23.11 10.68
CA SER A 153 2.99 24.54 10.43
C SER A 153 4.40 25.17 10.42
N GLY A 154 4.86 25.64 9.25
CA GLY A 154 5.94 26.63 9.16
C GLY A 154 7.25 26.27 8.44
N SER A 155 7.43 25.10 7.81
CA SER A 155 8.71 24.79 7.13
C SER A 155 8.60 24.24 5.69
N PHE A 156 7.41 23.90 5.21
CA PHE A 156 7.22 23.36 3.86
C PHE A 156 6.15 24.14 3.08
N VAL A 157 6.44 24.46 1.81
CA VAL A 157 5.62 25.26 0.87
C VAL A 157 4.44 24.44 0.30
N VAL A 158 3.96 23.43 1.03
CA VAL A 158 2.90 22.51 0.56
C VAL A 158 1.88 22.32 1.69
N ASP A 159 0.73 22.97 1.55
CA ASP A 159 -0.29 23.06 2.61
C ASP A 159 -1.08 21.74 2.84
N ALA A 160 -1.01 20.76 1.93
CA ALA A 160 -1.75 19.51 2.01
C ALA A 160 -0.90 18.28 1.66
N TYR A 161 -1.24 17.12 2.23
CA TYR A 161 -0.55 15.86 1.92
C TYR A 161 -0.74 15.51 0.42
N PRO A 162 0.34 15.45 -0.39
CA PRO A 162 0.21 15.24 -1.82
C PRO A 162 -0.23 13.80 -2.12
N VAL A 163 -1.47 13.65 -2.60
CA VAL A 163 -2.01 12.35 -3.03
C VAL A 163 -1.79 12.18 -4.54
N ALA A 164 -1.09 11.12 -4.93
CA ALA A 164 -0.89 10.75 -6.32
C ALA A 164 -1.70 9.49 -6.63
N LEU A 165 -2.78 9.64 -7.38
CA LEU A 165 -3.58 8.51 -7.86
C LEU A 165 -2.81 7.76 -8.94
N ARG A 166 -2.34 6.55 -8.62
CA ARG A 166 -1.69 5.65 -9.57
C ARG A 166 -2.62 4.51 -9.91
N ALA A 167 -2.98 4.37 -11.19
CA ALA A 167 -3.85 3.29 -11.65
C ALA A 167 -3.30 1.89 -11.30
N THR A 168 -1.97 1.73 -11.24
CA THR A 168 -1.32 0.48 -10.81
C THR A 168 -1.72 0.06 -9.41
N ASP A 169 -1.87 1.02 -8.49
CA ASP A 169 -2.17 0.74 -7.09
C ASP A 169 -3.62 0.25 -6.94
N PHE A 170 -4.54 0.84 -7.70
CA PHE A 170 -5.94 0.38 -7.77
C PHE A 170 -6.04 -1.05 -8.29
N VAL A 171 -5.33 -1.37 -9.38
CA VAL A 171 -5.33 -2.72 -9.96
C VAL A 171 -4.73 -3.74 -8.98
N MET A 172 -3.64 -3.40 -8.30
CA MET A 172 -3.03 -4.28 -7.29
C MET A 172 -3.97 -4.52 -6.11
N ILE A 173 -4.64 -3.48 -5.61
CA ILE A 173 -5.61 -3.61 -4.50
C ILE A 173 -6.78 -4.49 -4.94
N LEU A 174 -7.35 -4.26 -6.12
CA LEU A 174 -8.47 -5.05 -6.63
C LEU A 174 -8.10 -6.53 -6.74
N LEU A 175 -6.95 -6.86 -7.34
CA LEU A 175 -6.45 -8.23 -7.44
C LEU A 175 -6.25 -8.88 -6.06
N SER A 176 -5.65 -8.14 -5.13
CA SER A 176 -5.36 -8.65 -3.77
C SER A 176 -6.65 -8.96 -3.02
N VAL A 177 -7.62 -8.04 -3.04
CA VAL A 177 -8.91 -8.20 -2.37
C VAL A 177 -9.68 -9.37 -2.99
N THR A 178 -9.79 -9.41 -4.32
CA THR A 178 -10.48 -10.52 -5.01
C THR A 178 -9.85 -11.86 -4.67
N PHE A 179 -8.51 -11.96 -4.67
CA PHE A 179 -7.82 -13.21 -4.35
C PHE A 179 -8.08 -13.69 -2.92
N ILE A 180 -7.98 -12.79 -1.93
CA ILE A 180 -8.21 -13.15 -0.53
C ILE A 180 -9.67 -13.51 -0.30
N SER A 181 -10.61 -12.74 -0.85
CA SER A 181 -12.04 -13.00 -0.70
C SER A 181 -12.48 -14.32 -1.34
N LEU A 182 -11.83 -14.74 -2.43
CA LEU A 182 -12.08 -16.03 -3.09
C LEU A 182 -11.76 -17.20 -2.15
N ILE A 183 -10.61 -17.12 -1.44
CA ILE A 183 -10.22 -18.10 -0.42
C ILE A 183 -11.22 -18.10 0.74
N THR A 184 -11.57 -16.90 1.23
CA THR A 184 -12.52 -16.72 2.33
C THR A 184 -13.90 -17.31 2.04
N ILE A 185 -14.41 -17.18 0.82
CA ILE A 185 -15.72 -17.71 0.40
C ILE A 185 -15.69 -19.23 0.18
N TYR A 186 -14.60 -19.74 -0.40
CA TYR A 186 -14.52 -21.15 -0.76
C TYR A 186 -14.55 -22.10 0.44
N LEU A 187 -13.86 -21.73 1.53
CA LEU A 187 -13.74 -22.53 2.74
C LEU A 187 -15.10 -22.85 3.42
N PRO A 188 -15.95 -21.86 3.75
CA PRO A 188 -17.25 -22.12 4.38
C PRO A 188 -18.19 -22.85 3.42
N VAL A 189 -18.25 -22.51 2.14
CA VAL A 189 -19.17 -23.18 1.21
C VAL A 189 -18.87 -24.68 1.13
N LYS A 190 -17.59 -25.06 1.02
CA LYS A 190 -17.20 -26.48 1.00
C LYS A 190 -17.56 -27.21 2.30
N TYR A 191 -17.41 -26.54 3.45
CA TYR A 191 -17.73 -27.12 4.75
C TYR A 191 -19.25 -27.25 4.98
N PHE A 192 -20.02 -26.20 4.65
CA PHE A 192 -21.46 -26.14 4.93
C PHE A 192 -22.28 -26.99 3.94
N VAL A 193 -21.95 -26.99 2.64
CA VAL A 193 -22.68 -27.81 1.67
C VAL A 193 -22.60 -29.29 2.05
N LYS A 194 -21.43 -29.79 2.45
CA LYS A 194 -21.24 -31.20 2.86
C LYS A 194 -21.90 -31.54 4.21
N LYS A 195 -22.18 -30.54 5.04
CA LYS A 195 -22.73 -30.74 6.40
C LYS A 195 -24.25 -30.72 6.43
N TYR A 196 -24.89 -29.97 5.53
CA TYR A 196 -26.33 -29.74 5.55
C TYR A 196 -27.10 -30.44 4.41
N LEU A 197 -26.40 -30.98 3.42
CA LEU A 197 -26.89 -31.90 2.38
C LEU A 197 -26.22 -33.26 2.55
#